data_AF-A0A433RZ42-F1
#
_entry.id   AF-A0A433RZ42-F1
#
_cell.length_a   1.000
_cell.length_b   1.000
_cell.length_c   1.000
_cell.angle_alpha   90.00
_cell.angle_beta   90.00
_cell.angle_gamma   90.00
#
_symmetry.space_group_name_H-M   'P 1'
#
loop_
_entity.id
_entity.type
_entity.pdbx_description
1 polymer ?
#
loop_
_entity_poly.entity_id
_entity_poly.type
_entity_poly.pdbx_seq_one_letter_code
_entity_poly.pdbx_strand_id
1 'polypeptide(L)'
;MSLTDAALWNRLMAFHYETPAAGGLVEQVTQALGLTKREAHSRVEAYLRFIYLVAVSDEVLAPSKPVDEVWHLHLEDVARYEGAFCLLLLGRVINHHEGRPAPAKDPAYRRTLARYRAEFGGKPPTALWPAPARPSGKPVALMVGGVACLAGSVLAAAPILALLGLLLLVVGFVLLLDGFGAKNGKDSSGCGGSGCGGRATCASNHSGGDSGGDSDGGGCGGD
;
A
#
# COMPACT_ATOMS: atom_id res chain seq x y z
N MET A 1 -8.62 -18.34 22.54
CA MET A 1 -7.29 -18.57 21.96
C MET A 1 -7.28 -19.96 21.36
N SER A 2 -6.89 -20.08 20.10
CA SER A 2 -6.79 -21.36 19.37
C SER A 2 -5.33 -21.51 18.96
N LEU A 3 -4.46 -21.73 19.93
CA LEU A 3 -3.04 -21.87 19.68
C LEU A 3 -2.79 -23.20 18.97
N THR A 4 -2.14 -23.17 17.81
CA THR A 4 -1.69 -24.35 17.08
C THR A 4 -0.77 -25.23 17.95
N ASP A 5 0.14 -24.63 18.71
CA ASP A 5 0.98 -25.33 19.70
C ASP A 5 0.97 -24.61 21.06
N ALA A 6 0.00 -24.99 21.91
CA ALA A 6 -0.09 -24.44 23.26
C ALA A 6 1.13 -24.80 24.14
N ALA A 7 1.80 -25.93 23.89
CA ALA A 7 2.95 -26.36 24.69
C ALA A 7 4.17 -25.48 24.39
N LEU A 8 4.41 -25.16 23.12
CA LEU A 8 5.43 -24.20 22.72
C LEU A 8 5.18 -22.81 23.32
N TRP A 9 3.94 -22.33 23.27
CA TRP A 9 3.60 -21.04 23.86
C TRP A 9 3.88 -21.00 25.37
N ASN A 10 3.54 -22.05 26.10
CA ASN A 10 3.82 -22.14 27.53
C ASN A 10 5.33 -22.15 27.82
N ARG A 11 6.14 -22.87 27.01
CA ARG A 11 7.61 -22.86 27.13
C ARG A 11 8.20 -21.48 26.87
N LEU A 12 7.73 -20.77 25.85
CA LEU A 12 8.13 -19.38 25.55
C LEU A 12 7.84 -18.43 26.71
N MET A 13 6.66 -18.57 27.33
CA MET A 13 6.30 -17.77 28.50
C MET A 13 7.12 -18.12 29.73
N ALA A 14 7.37 -19.40 30.00
CA ALA A 14 8.21 -19.81 31.12
C ALA A 14 9.64 -19.28 30.99
N PHE A 15 10.27 -19.39 29.81
CA PHE A 15 11.61 -18.88 29.56
C PHE A 15 11.76 -17.39 29.89
N HIS A 16 10.74 -16.60 29.59
CA HIS A 16 10.70 -15.17 29.88
C HIS A 16 10.72 -14.85 31.39
N TYR A 17 9.99 -15.63 32.19
CA TYR A 17 9.85 -15.38 33.63
C TYR A 17 10.96 -16.02 34.47
N GLU A 18 11.59 -17.10 34.00
CA GLU A 18 12.57 -17.89 34.76
C GLU A 18 14.02 -17.37 34.68
N THR A 19 14.30 -16.31 33.91
CA THR A 19 15.62 -15.65 33.89
C THR A 19 15.69 -14.25 34.56
N PRO A 20 15.34 -14.07 35.85
CA PRO A 20 15.51 -12.78 36.54
C PRO A 20 16.95 -12.46 36.99
N ALA A 21 17.81 -13.45 37.21
CA ALA A 21 19.01 -13.29 38.04
C ALA A 21 20.24 -12.63 37.37
N ALA A 22 20.24 -12.44 36.05
CA ALA A 22 21.38 -11.91 35.29
C ALA A 22 21.00 -10.79 34.32
N GLY A 23 20.03 -9.93 34.67
CA GLY A 23 19.59 -8.85 33.78
C GLY A 23 18.92 -9.36 32.51
N GLY A 24 17.82 -10.10 32.67
CA GLY A 24 17.07 -10.69 31.55
C GLY A 24 16.61 -9.66 30.51
N LEU A 25 16.13 -10.14 29.36
CA LEU A 25 15.79 -9.32 28.18
C LEU A 25 14.89 -8.10 28.50
N VAL A 26 14.01 -8.18 29.50
CA VAL A 26 13.20 -7.02 29.94
C VAL A 26 14.07 -5.87 30.46
N GLU A 27 15.09 -6.19 31.26
CA GLU A 27 16.00 -5.19 31.82
C GLU A 27 16.84 -4.56 30.71
N GLN A 28 17.37 -5.37 29.78
CA GLN A 28 18.09 -4.89 28.60
C GLN A 28 17.21 -3.96 27.75
N VAL A 29 15.95 -4.34 27.48
CA VAL A 29 14.98 -3.51 26.74
C VAL A 29 14.64 -2.22 27.49
N THR A 30 14.48 -2.29 28.81
CA THR A 30 14.21 -1.13 29.67
C THR A 30 15.34 -0.11 29.54
N GLN A 31 16.59 -0.55 29.66
CA GLN A 31 17.78 0.30 29.62
C GLN A 31 18.05 0.84 28.21
N ALA A 32 18.07 -0.03 27.20
CA ALA A 32 18.43 0.34 25.84
C ALA A 32 17.42 1.30 25.19
N LEU A 33 16.12 1.13 25.49
CA LEU A 33 15.04 1.93 24.88
C LEU A 33 14.51 3.03 25.81
N GLY A 34 15.04 3.16 27.04
CA GLY A 34 14.59 4.16 28.02
C GLY A 34 13.11 4.01 28.43
N LEU A 35 12.61 2.78 28.45
CA LEU A 35 11.20 2.47 28.71
C LEU A 35 10.93 2.21 30.18
N THR A 36 9.67 2.32 30.61
CA THR A 36 9.28 1.76 31.90
C THR A 36 9.31 0.24 31.86
N LYS A 37 9.55 -0.41 33.00
CA LYS A 37 9.55 -1.89 33.10
C LYS A 37 8.25 -2.52 32.57
N ARG A 38 7.10 -1.87 32.76
CA ARG A 38 5.80 -2.31 32.24
C ARG A 38 5.73 -2.28 30.72
N GLU A 39 6.26 -1.23 30.10
CA GLU A 39 6.33 -1.10 28.64
C GLU A 39 7.30 -2.11 28.04
N ALA A 40 8.48 -2.29 28.66
CA ALA A 40 9.44 -3.31 28.27
C ALA A 40 8.84 -4.72 28.33
N HIS A 41 8.13 -5.07 29.42
CA HIS A 41 7.40 -6.35 29.50
C HIS A 41 6.40 -6.50 28.34
N SER A 42 5.61 -5.46 28.06
CA SER A 42 4.61 -5.51 26.97
C SER A 42 5.26 -5.73 25.60
N ARG A 43 6.41 -5.10 25.34
CA ARG A 43 7.17 -5.29 24.09
C ARG A 43 7.80 -6.67 23.99
N VAL A 44 8.39 -7.17 25.09
CA VAL A 44 8.96 -8.53 25.11
C VAL A 44 7.87 -9.59 24.93
N GLU A 45 6.71 -9.42 25.54
CA GLU A 45 5.59 -10.33 25.36
C GLU A 45 5.07 -10.31 23.90
N ALA A 46 5.06 -9.15 23.24
CA ALA A 46 4.75 -9.05 21.82
C ALA A 46 5.81 -9.70 20.93
N TYR A 47 7.09 -9.58 21.28
CA TYR A 47 8.20 -10.29 20.65
C TYR A 47 8.06 -11.81 20.76
N LEU A 48 7.72 -12.33 21.95
CA LEU A 48 7.54 -13.78 22.12
C LEU A 48 6.33 -14.29 21.33
N ARG A 49 5.27 -13.49 21.21
CA ARG A 49 4.17 -13.81 20.28
C ARG A 49 4.64 -13.86 18.84
N PHE A 50 5.49 -12.92 18.41
CA PHE A 50 6.04 -12.95 17.06
C PHE A 50 6.88 -14.21 16.81
N ILE A 51 7.79 -14.56 17.72
CA ILE A 51 8.59 -15.79 17.63
C ILE A 51 7.70 -17.03 17.57
N TYR A 52 6.65 -17.09 18.40
CA TYR A 52 5.67 -18.17 18.32
C TYR A 52 5.05 -18.26 16.92
N LEU A 53 4.61 -17.13 16.34
CA LEU A 53 4.01 -17.11 15.00
C LEU A 53 4.97 -17.61 13.91
N VAL A 54 6.25 -17.27 14.00
CA VAL A 54 7.29 -17.76 13.08
C VAL A 54 7.51 -19.26 13.30
N ALA A 55 7.58 -19.71 14.55
CA ALA A 55 7.84 -21.11 14.88
C ALA A 55 6.75 -22.07 14.39
N VAL A 56 5.48 -21.64 14.36
CA VAL A 56 4.33 -22.46 13.92
C VAL A 56 3.92 -22.21 12.46
N SER A 57 4.75 -21.55 11.67
CA SER A 57 4.45 -21.12 10.30
C SER A 57 5.61 -21.43 9.37
N ASP A 58 5.30 -21.91 8.16
CA ASP A 58 6.28 -22.02 7.05
C ASP A 58 6.30 -20.76 6.16
N GLU A 59 5.46 -19.76 6.46
CA GLU A 59 5.47 -18.49 5.74
C GLU A 59 6.50 -17.53 6.31
N VAL A 60 7.14 -16.78 5.42
CA VAL A 60 7.95 -15.63 5.78
C VAL A 60 7.10 -14.55 6.46
N LEU A 61 7.43 -14.21 7.70
CA LEU A 61 6.76 -13.19 8.52
C LEU A 61 7.68 -12.00 8.81
N ALA A 62 7.07 -10.84 9.11
CA ALA A 62 7.79 -9.63 9.51
C ALA A 62 7.20 -9.06 10.81
N PRO A 63 8.02 -8.64 11.79
CA PRO A 63 7.57 -7.94 12.98
C PRO A 63 7.17 -6.49 12.70
N SER A 64 6.55 -5.85 13.69
CA SER A 64 6.44 -4.38 13.75
C SER A 64 7.73 -3.77 14.29
N LYS A 65 7.93 -2.45 14.09
CA LYS A 65 9.13 -1.75 14.60
C LYS A 65 9.37 -1.96 16.11
N PRO A 66 8.38 -1.78 17.02
CA PRO A 66 8.62 -1.99 18.45
C PRO A 66 8.99 -3.42 18.84
N VAL A 67 8.57 -4.40 18.03
CA VAL A 67 8.85 -5.82 18.24
C VAL A 67 10.23 -6.18 17.69
N ASP A 68 10.59 -5.62 16.54
CA ASP A 68 11.90 -5.76 15.91
C ASP A 68 13.03 -5.18 16.78
N GLU A 69 12.79 -4.03 17.41
CA GLU A 69 13.72 -3.43 18.38
C GLU A 69 14.07 -4.39 19.53
N VAL A 70 13.11 -5.16 20.03
CA VAL A 70 13.37 -6.18 21.06
C VAL A 70 14.12 -7.37 20.48
N TRP A 71 13.79 -7.77 19.24
CA TRP A 71 14.46 -8.89 18.59
C TRP A 71 15.95 -8.57 18.36
N HIS A 72 16.27 -7.37 17.88
CA HIS A 72 17.66 -6.92 17.74
C HIS A 72 18.43 -6.99 19.06
N LEU A 73 17.85 -6.50 20.16
CA LEU A 73 18.49 -6.58 21.47
C LEU A 73 18.72 -8.04 21.91
N HIS A 74 17.80 -8.95 21.59
CA HIS A 74 18.00 -10.37 21.90
C HIS A 74 19.11 -10.99 21.04
N LEU A 75 19.27 -10.57 19.78
CA LEU A 75 20.32 -11.05 18.87
C LEU A 75 21.73 -10.62 19.31
N GLU A 76 21.88 -9.56 20.11
CA GLU A 76 23.19 -9.10 20.61
C GLU A 76 23.89 -10.15 21.49
N ASP A 77 23.14 -10.98 22.21
CA ASP A 77 23.67 -12.10 22.99
C ASP A 77 23.44 -13.42 22.23
N VAL A 78 24.35 -13.72 21.30
CA VAL A 78 24.28 -14.90 20.43
C VAL A 78 24.21 -16.21 21.24
N ALA A 79 24.95 -16.33 22.34
CA ALA A 79 24.95 -17.54 23.16
C ALA A 79 23.59 -17.79 23.80
N ARG A 80 22.93 -16.72 24.27
CA ARG A 80 21.59 -16.78 24.81
C ARG A 80 20.53 -16.98 23.73
N TYR A 81 20.64 -16.27 22.61
CA TYR A 81 19.68 -16.35 21.51
C TYR A 81 19.75 -17.69 20.77
N GLU A 82 20.89 -18.02 20.17
CA GLU A 82 21.00 -19.24 19.38
C GLU A 82 20.99 -20.48 20.26
N GLY A 83 21.79 -20.47 21.34
CA GLY A 83 21.94 -21.62 22.22
C GLY A 83 20.71 -21.86 23.08
N ALA A 84 20.48 -21.00 24.07
CA ALA A 84 19.47 -21.24 25.10
C ALA A 84 18.03 -21.03 24.60
N PHE A 85 17.80 -20.04 23.75
CA PHE A 85 16.46 -19.72 23.27
C PHE A 85 16.08 -20.53 22.03
N CYS A 86 16.86 -20.47 20.96
CA CYS A 86 16.50 -21.15 19.71
C CYS A 86 16.69 -22.66 19.80
N LEU A 87 17.91 -23.15 20.05
CA LEU A 87 18.20 -24.58 19.98
C LEU A 87 17.50 -25.38 21.10
N LEU A 88 17.50 -24.88 22.35
CA LEU A 88 16.87 -25.60 23.45
C LEU A 88 15.34 -25.47 23.50
N LEU A 89 14.78 -24.30 23.14
CA LEU A 89 13.33 -24.06 23.28
C LEU A 89 12.54 -24.37 22.01
N LEU A 90 13.09 -23.98 20.85
CA LEU A 90 12.45 -24.09 19.55
C LEU A 90 12.95 -25.29 18.74
N GLY A 91 14.14 -25.82 19.06
CA GLY A 91 14.78 -26.89 18.30
C GLY A 91 15.39 -26.45 16.96
N ARG A 92 15.30 -25.15 16.63
CA ARG A 92 15.86 -24.54 15.42
C ARG A 92 16.24 -23.08 15.67
N VAL A 93 17.20 -22.59 14.90
CA VAL A 93 17.51 -21.15 14.85
C VAL A 93 16.51 -20.47 13.91
N ILE A 94 15.94 -19.36 14.38
CA ILE A 94 15.15 -18.45 13.53
C ILE A 94 16.12 -17.37 13.06
N ASN A 95 16.31 -17.26 11.75
CA ASN A 95 17.24 -16.29 11.19
C ASN A 95 16.56 -14.93 11.11
N HIS A 96 17.32 -13.88 11.39
CA HIS A 96 16.88 -12.51 11.15
C HIS A 96 17.37 -12.06 9.78
N HIS A 97 16.47 -11.46 9.01
CA HIS A 97 16.74 -10.94 7.67
C HIS A 97 16.45 -9.44 7.61
N GLU A 98 17.51 -8.66 7.37
CA GLU A 98 17.45 -7.21 7.13
C GLU A 98 16.98 -6.86 5.71
N GLY A 99 16.69 -5.59 5.47
CA GLY A 99 16.51 -5.05 4.11
C GLY A 99 15.12 -5.26 3.49
N ARG A 100 14.09 -5.50 4.31
CA ARG A 100 12.70 -5.62 3.84
C ARG A 100 12.04 -4.25 3.66
N PRO A 101 10.88 -4.15 3.01
CA PRO A 101 10.09 -2.92 3.02
C PRO A 101 9.64 -2.54 4.44
N ALA A 102 9.37 -1.25 4.68
CA ALA A 102 8.74 -0.83 5.94
C ALA A 102 7.44 -1.62 6.21
N PRO A 103 7.07 -1.92 7.47
CA PRO A 103 5.91 -2.77 7.80
C PRO A 103 4.61 -2.33 7.12
N ALA A 104 4.43 -1.02 6.90
CA ALA A 104 3.28 -0.47 6.19
C ALA A 104 3.14 -0.97 4.73
N LYS A 105 4.27 -1.22 4.06
CA LYS A 105 4.37 -1.66 2.66
C LYS A 105 4.68 -3.16 2.53
N ASP A 106 5.12 -3.83 3.59
CA ASP A 106 5.52 -5.26 3.55
C ASP A 106 4.31 -6.22 3.56
N PRO A 107 4.12 -7.05 2.52
CA PRO A 107 3.12 -8.12 2.52
C PRO A 107 3.27 -9.13 3.68
N ALA A 108 4.50 -9.38 4.14
CA ALA A 108 4.77 -10.29 5.24
C ALA A 108 4.23 -9.76 6.57
N TYR A 109 4.30 -8.44 6.79
CA TYR A 109 3.71 -7.83 7.98
C TYR A 109 2.19 -8.04 8.01
N ARG A 110 1.51 -7.96 6.85
CA ARG A 110 0.08 -8.29 6.77
C ARG A 110 -0.20 -9.75 7.10
N ARG A 111 0.64 -10.68 6.66
CA ARG A 111 0.55 -12.10 7.03
C ARG A 111 0.74 -12.30 8.53
N THR A 112 1.73 -11.63 9.14
CA THR A 112 1.95 -11.66 10.60
C THR A 112 0.68 -11.25 11.35
N LEU A 113 0.06 -10.14 10.97
CA LEU A 113 -1.17 -9.66 11.62
C LEU A 113 -2.37 -10.59 11.39
N ALA A 114 -2.44 -11.27 10.25
CA ALA A 114 -3.48 -12.26 9.99
C ALA A 114 -3.29 -13.49 10.87
N ARG A 115 -2.07 -14.03 10.95
CA ARG A 115 -1.74 -15.16 11.83
C ARG A 115 -1.91 -14.84 13.31
N TYR A 116 -1.50 -13.64 13.73
CA TYR A 116 -1.75 -13.17 15.09
C TYR A 116 -3.22 -13.30 15.48
N ARG A 117 -4.14 -12.88 14.58
CA ARG A 117 -5.59 -12.98 14.83
C ARG A 117 -6.05 -14.43 14.91
N ALA A 118 -5.53 -15.30 14.05
CA ALA A 118 -5.88 -16.71 14.04
C ALA A 118 -5.45 -17.42 15.34
N GLU A 119 -4.22 -17.20 15.81
CA GLU A 119 -3.66 -17.87 16.98
C GLU A 119 -4.21 -17.27 18.29
N PHE A 120 -4.18 -15.94 18.43
CA PHE A 120 -4.45 -15.25 19.69
C PHE A 120 -5.91 -14.77 19.84
N GLY A 121 -6.73 -14.86 18.79
CA GLY A 121 -8.18 -14.61 18.87
C GLY A 121 -8.59 -13.15 18.98
N GLY A 122 -7.81 -12.22 18.43
CA GLY A 122 -8.12 -10.79 18.48
C GLY A 122 -7.17 -9.93 17.66
N LYS A 123 -7.48 -8.64 17.53
CA LYS A 123 -6.54 -7.67 16.94
C LYS A 123 -5.41 -7.42 17.92
N PRO A 124 -4.14 -7.41 17.49
CA PRO A 124 -3.05 -7.06 18.37
C PRO A 124 -3.15 -5.59 18.83
N PRO A 125 -2.59 -5.25 20.00
CA PRO A 125 -2.57 -3.86 20.49
C PRO A 125 -1.88 -2.93 19.49
N THR A 126 -2.56 -1.86 19.07
CA THR A 126 -2.08 -0.95 18.01
C THR A 126 -0.78 -0.22 18.35
N ALA A 127 -0.52 0.02 19.64
CA ALA A 127 0.73 0.62 20.11
C ALA A 127 1.96 -0.24 19.80
N LEU A 128 1.80 -1.57 19.81
CA LEU A 128 2.87 -2.52 19.52
C LEU A 128 2.79 -3.03 18.08
N TRP A 129 1.60 -3.06 17.50
CA TRP A 129 1.32 -3.59 16.17
C TRP A 129 0.50 -2.58 15.36
N PRO A 130 1.15 -1.52 14.82
CA PRO A 130 0.47 -0.51 14.03
C PRO A 130 -0.27 -1.11 12.83
N ALA A 131 -1.39 -0.50 12.44
CA ALA A 131 -2.12 -0.94 11.27
C ALA A 131 -1.26 -0.77 10.00
N PRO A 132 -1.29 -1.74 9.06
CA PRO A 132 -0.61 -1.59 7.79
C PRO A 132 -1.24 -0.43 6.99
N ALA A 133 -0.46 0.21 6.12
CA ALA A 133 -1.01 1.25 5.25
C ALA A 133 -2.12 0.64 4.38
N ARG A 134 -3.20 1.40 4.17
CA ARG A 134 -4.22 1.00 3.19
C ARG A 134 -3.56 1.04 1.82
N PRO A 135 -3.66 -0.02 1.01
CA PRO A 135 -3.21 0.06 -0.37
C PRO A 135 -3.99 1.20 -1.04
N SER A 136 -3.27 2.13 -1.67
CA SER A 136 -3.83 3.23 -2.46
C SER A 136 -4.37 2.68 -3.79
N GLY A 137 -5.33 1.77 -3.72
CA GLY A 137 -6.05 1.30 -4.89
C GLY A 137 -6.90 2.44 -5.44
N LYS A 138 -6.47 3.07 -6.54
CA LYS A 138 -7.42 3.79 -7.40
C LYS A 138 -8.48 2.78 -7.82
N PRO A 139 -9.79 3.04 -7.67
CA PRO A 139 -10.81 2.05 -8.01
C PRO A 139 -10.73 1.73 -9.51
N VAL A 140 -10.17 0.58 -9.86
CA VAL A 140 -10.06 0.06 -11.24
C VAL A 140 -11.45 -0.06 -11.89
N ALA A 141 -12.50 -0.19 -11.08
CA ALA A 141 -13.89 -0.19 -11.52
C ALA A 141 -14.29 1.06 -12.33
N LEU A 142 -13.69 2.24 -12.07
CA LEU A 142 -14.00 3.46 -12.80
C LEU A 142 -13.44 3.45 -14.23
N MET A 143 -12.27 2.81 -14.43
CA MET A 143 -11.62 2.72 -15.74
C MET A 143 -12.38 1.79 -16.71
N VAL A 144 -12.87 0.64 -16.22
CA VAL A 144 -13.63 -0.32 -17.05
C VAL A 144 -14.99 0.26 -17.45
N GLY A 145 -15.67 0.98 -16.56
CA GLY A 145 -16.94 1.66 -16.87
C GLY A 145 -16.79 2.78 -17.90
N GLY A 146 -15.71 3.56 -17.85
CA GLY A 146 -15.47 4.66 -18.78
C GLY A 146 -15.24 4.20 -20.23
N VAL A 147 -14.48 3.12 -20.43
CA VAL A 147 -14.21 2.58 -21.78
C VAL A 147 -15.47 1.94 -22.38
N ALA A 148 -16.29 1.25 -21.58
CA ALA A 148 -17.55 0.66 -22.05
C ALA A 148 -18.56 1.73 -22.48
N CYS A 149 -18.66 2.85 -21.75
CA CYS A 149 -19.55 3.96 -22.10
C CYS A 149 -19.14 4.68 -23.40
N LEU A 150 -17.83 4.84 -23.65
CA LEU A 150 -17.33 5.45 -24.89
C LEU A 150 -17.49 4.51 -26.10
N ALA A 151 -17.33 3.21 -25.93
CA ALA A 151 -17.57 2.24 -27.02
C ALA A 151 -19.06 2.18 -27.41
N GLY A 152 -19.97 2.24 -26.43
CA GLY A 152 -21.41 2.24 -26.67
C GLY A 152 -21.93 3.48 -27.40
N SER A 153 -21.36 4.66 -27.13
CA SER A 153 -21.80 5.92 -27.75
C SER A 153 -21.39 6.03 -29.23
N VAL A 154 -20.25 5.47 -29.61
CA VAL A 154 -19.78 5.45 -31.01
C VAL A 154 -20.66 4.53 -31.88
N LEU A 155 -21.14 3.41 -31.34
CA LEU A 155 -21.98 2.47 -32.09
C LEU A 155 -23.40 3.00 -32.34
N ALA A 156 -23.93 3.84 -31.43
CA ALA A 156 -25.26 4.45 -31.56
C ALA A 156 -25.32 5.65 -32.51
N ALA A 157 -24.20 6.38 -32.69
CA ALA A 157 -24.15 7.57 -33.56
C ALA A 157 -23.90 7.24 -35.04
N ALA A 158 -23.27 6.10 -35.34
CA ALA A 158 -22.98 5.66 -36.71
C ALA A 158 -24.23 5.58 -37.65
N PRO A 159 -25.38 5.00 -37.25
CA PRO A 159 -26.55 4.96 -38.12
C PRO A 159 -27.17 6.35 -38.32
N ILE A 160 -27.10 7.24 -37.32
CA ILE A 160 -27.66 8.60 -37.40
C ILE A 160 -26.87 9.44 -38.41
N LEU A 161 -25.53 9.35 -38.39
CA LEU A 161 -24.68 10.06 -39.34
C LEU A 161 -24.84 9.50 -40.77
N ALA A 162 -25.01 8.19 -40.94
CA ALA A 162 -25.26 7.58 -42.24
C ALA A 162 -26.61 8.02 -42.84
N LEU A 163 -27.67 8.07 -42.03
CA LEU A 163 -28.99 8.55 -42.47
C LEU A 163 -28.98 10.05 -42.80
N LEU A 164 -28.29 10.87 -41.99
CA LEU A 164 -28.13 12.30 -42.27
C LEU A 164 -27.34 12.56 -43.57
N GLY A 165 -26.27 11.78 -43.81
CA GLY A 165 -25.49 11.86 -45.05
C GLY A 165 -26.31 11.45 -46.28
N LEU A 166 -27.10 10.37 -46.18
CA LEU A 166 -28.00 9.95 -47.25
C LEU A 166 -29.08 11.01 -47.53
N LEU A 167 -29.67 11.60 -46.48
CA LEU A 167 -30.65 12.67 -46.61
C LEU A 167 -30.05 13.88 -47.34
N LEU A 168 -28.85 14.32 -46.97
CA LEU A 168 -28.17 15.43 -47.65
C LEU A 168 -27.82 15.12 -49.11
N LEU A 169 -27.46 13.87 -49.43
CA LEU A 169 -27.21 13.44 -50.79
C LEU A 169 -28.50 13.48 -51.62
N VAL A 170 -29.61 12.97 -51.07
CA VAL A 170 -30.93 13.01 -51.74
C VAL A 170 -31.41 14.45 -51.94
N VAL A 171 -31.29 15.31 -50.91
CA VAL A 171 -31.65 16.73 -51.03
C VAL A 171 -30.76 17.44 -52.05
N GLY A 172 -29.44 17.21 -52.01
CA GLY A 172 -28.50 17.75 -52.99
C GLY A 172 -28.82 17.27 -54.41
N PHE A 173 -29.21 16.01 -54.58
CA PHE A 173 -29.61 15.45 -55.87
C PHE A 173 -30.92 16.07 -56.38
N VAL A 174 -31.93 16.24 -55.53
CA VAL A 174 -33.19 16.94 -55.88
C VAL A 174 -32.90 18.39 -56.27
N LEU A 175 -32.09 19.11 -55.50
CA LEU A 175 -31.68 20.49 -55.82
C LEU A 175 -30.86 20.57 -57.11
N LEU A 176 -30.08 19.54 -57.45
CA LEU A 176 -29.33 19.46 -58.70
C LEU A 176 -30.25 19.16 -59.89
N LEU A 177 -31.30 18.35 -59.70
CA LEU A 177 -32.35 18.15 -60.69
C LEU A 177 -33.20 19.41 -60.90
N ASP A 178 -33.52 20.14 -59.83
CA ASP A 178 -34.21 21.44 -59.89
C ASP A 178 -33.29 22.56 -60.43
N GLY A 179 -31.98 22.45 -60.20
CA GLY A 179 -30.95 23.39 -60.63
C GLY A 179 -30.57 23.34 -62.11
N PHE A 180 -31.00 22.31 -62.85
CA PHE A 180 -30.93 22.29 -64.33
C PHE A 180 -32.04 23.13 -65.00
N GLY A 181 -32.95 23.72 -64.21
CA GLY A 181 -33.86 24.77 -64.65
C GLY A 181 -33.16 26.12 -64.73
N ALA A 182 -32.63 26.44 -65.92
CA ALA A 182 -32.01 27.70 -66.27
C ALA A 182 -32.73 28.95 -65.69
N LYS A 183 -31.96 29.86 -65.08
CA LYS A 183 -32.25 31.30 -65.12
C LYS A 183 -31.00 32.15 -64.88
N ASN A 184 -30.71 32.92 -65.93
CA ASN A 184 -29.82 34.08 -66.00
C ASN A 184 -30.02 35.06 -64.84
N GLY A 185 -28.92 35.71 -64.45
CA GLY A 185 -28.94 37.16 -64.28
C GLY A 185 -28.50 37.70 -62.92
N LYS A 186 -27.33 38.34 -62.97
CA LYS A 186 -27.01 39.65 -62.38
C LYS A 186 -26.36 39.74 -60.98
N ASP A 187 -25.07 40.07 -61.06
CA ASP A 187 -24.19 40.92 -60.24
C ASP A 187 -24.73 41.61 -58.97
N SER A 188 -23.94 41.54 -57.89
CA SER A 188 -23.22 42.69 -57.27
C SER A 188 -22.56 42.26 -55.94
N SER A 189 -21.23 42.32 -55.85
CA SER A 189 -20.43 43.32 -55.08
C SER A 189 -20.54 43.26 -53.55
N GLY A 190 -19.41 43.05 -52.87
CA GLY A 190 -19.30 43.30 -51.42
C GLY A 190 -18.02 42.75 -50.80
N CYS A 191 -16.93 43.51 -50.92
CA CYS A 191 -15.61 43.24 -50.36
C CYS A 191 -15.45 43.90 -48.97
N GLY A 192 -14.69 43.26 -48.08
CA GLY A 192 -13.79 43.96 -47.16
C GLY A 192 -14.12 43.88 -45.67
N GLY A 193 -13.08 43.61 -44.85
CA GLY A 193 -13.10 43.97 -43.44
C GLY A 193 -12.22 43.16 -42.49
N SER A 194 -10.90 43.23 -42.64
CA SER A 194 -9.94 42.87 -41.58
C SER A 194 -10.03 43.86 -40.40
N GLY A 195 -9.74 43.43 -39.17
CA GLY A 195 -9.57 44.38 -38.06
C GLY A 195 -9.29 43.74 -36.70
N CYS A 196 -8.06 43.89 -36.25
CA CYS A 196 -7.44 43.43 -35.01
C CYS A 196 -7.84 44.25 -33.76
N GLY A 197 -7.60 43.68 -32.56
CA GLY A 197 -7.64 44.43 -31.30
C GLY A 197 -7.23 43.58 -30.11
N GLY A 198 -5.97 43.73 -29.67
CA GLY A 198 -5.42 43.06 -28.49
C GLY A 198 -5.53 43.87 -27.19
N ARG A 199 -5.32 43.18 -26.07
CA ARG A 199 -4.75 43.63 -24.77
C ARG A 199 -4.70 42.39 -23.87
N ALA A 200 -3.53 41.89 -23.49
CA ALA A 200 -2.67 42.32 -22.38
C ALA A 200 -3.39 42.25 -21.01
N THR A 201 -2.96 41.35 -20.13
CA THR A 201 -2.17 41.69 -18.93
C THR A 201 -1.69 40.46 -18.16
N CYS A 202 -0.62 40.70 -17.42
CA CYS A 202 0.21 39.86 -16.56
C CYS A 202 -0.49 39.07 -15.44
N ALA A 203 0.15 37.97 -15.03
CA ALA A 203 0.25 37.59 -13.63
C ALA A 203 1.51 36.74 -13.41
N SER A 204 2.48 37.33 -12.71
CA SER A 204 3.58 36.69 -12.03
C SER A 204 3.08 35.70 -10.98
N ASN A 205 3.74 34.56 -10.79
CA ASN A 205 3.84 33.99 -9.46
C ASN A 205 5.20 33.31 -9.21
N HIS A 206 5.76 33.69 -8.07
CA HIS A 206 6.97 33.21 -7.42
C HIS A 206 6.73 31.86 -6.71
N SER A 207 7.83 31.34 -6.16
CA SER A 207 8.01 30.27 -5.14
C SER A 207 8.43 28.94 -5.79
N GLY A 208 9.63 28.40 -5.60
CA GLY A 208 10.52 28.45 -4.43
C GLY A 208 10.17 27.29 -3.50
N GLY A 209 11.09 26.36 -3.28
CA GLY A 209 10.95 25.31 -2.27
C GLY A 209 11.65 23.99 -2.61
N ASP A 210 12.88 23.87 -2.13
CA ASP A 210 13.62 22.62 -1.94
C ASP A 210 12.90 21.70 -0.92
N SER A 211 13.24 20.41 -0.91
CA SER A 211 13.62 19.60 0.28
C SER A 211 13.23 18.13 0.17
N GLY A 212 14.13 17.27 0.66
CA GLY A 212 13.74 16.09 1.43
C GLY A 212 13.95 14.76 0.73
N GLY A 213 15.16 14.22 0.85
CA GLY A 213 15.37 12.78 0.70
C GLY A 213 14.81 12.07 1.93
N ASP A 214 13.83 11.21 1.72
CA ASP A 214 13.36 10.26 2.72
C ASP A 214 14.26 9.02 2.69
N SER A 215 15.05 8.85 3.74
CA SER A 215 15.68 7.59 4.09
C SER A 215 14.59 6.63 4.59
N ASP A 216 13.98 5.90 3.65
CA ASP A 216 13.07 4.79 3.93
C ASP A 216 13.85 3.69 4.68
N GLY A 217 13.72 3.68 6.01
CA GLY A 217 14.20 2.60 6.87
C GLY A 217 13.50 1.29 6.48
N GLY A 218 14.28 0.35 5.96
CA GLY A 218 13.80 -1.00 5.67
C GLY A 218 13.28 -1.70 6.92
N GLY A 219 12.30 -2.58 6.76
CA GLY A 219 11.86 -3.52 7.77
C GLY A 219 12.76 -4.76 7.83
N CYS A 220 12.46 -5.63 8.79
CA CYS A 220 13.17 -6.89 9.03
C CYS A 220 12.18 -8.06 9.06
N GLY A 221 12.65 -9.32 9.06
CA GLY A 221 11.76 -10.48 9.19
C GLY A 221 12.50 -11.81 9.42
N GLY A 222 11.76 -12.90 9.54
CA GLY A 222 12.31 -14.25 9.82
C GLY A 222 11.63 -15.36 9.04
N ASP A 223 12.30 -16.52 9.02
CA ASP A 223 12.02 -17.72 8.23
C ASP A 223 11.37 -18.88 9.01
#